data_AF-A0A9W6PQM0-F1
#
_entry.id   AF-A0A9W6PQM0-F1
#
_cell.length_a   1.000
_cell.length_b   1.000
_cell.length_c   1.000
_cell.angle_alpha   90.00
_cell.angle_beta   90.00
_cell.angle_gamma   90.00
#
_symmetry.space_group_name_H-M   'P 1'
#
loop_
_entity.id
_entity.type
_entity.pdbx_description
1 polymer ?
#
loop_
_entity_poly.entity_id
_entity_poly.type
_entity_poly.pdbx_seq_one_letter_code
_entity_poly.pdbx_strand_id
1 'polypeptide(L)'
;MPVRVLLRGDSDGWRSVVVDEDGTEEHADLGGPGVVWSAGGRDDPEPAWWARRLAETASALRLRVDEALTDRTFAELGVEAQVTWFAVDEPVAWEGLVTLREPDPARFPGRVPPFVVTLQPGRGALLPDATLLFTTTAQDAWATLTAVAERCRTPAPVPSFVCGWDGTRSVRVGRGSLSLSTKRGHDGVERIGEIHGERRHGWGGNPELRVRLDGIDLLDEPARDVVTLFRDLGHEVVVRSGLHVLPALGLTLYPCAGEGERFAGAALRDPLLFSGCR
;
A
#
# COMPACT_ATOMS: atom_id res chain seq x y z
N MET A 1 -21.14 -18.44 -8.57
CA MET A 1 -20.67 -17.60 -7.43
C MET A 1 -19.47 -18.27 -6.78
N PRO A 2 -18.40 -17.56 -6.37
CA PRO A 2 -17.27 -18.20 -5.69
C PRO A 2 -17.69 -18.75 -4.33
N VAL A 3 -17.41 -20.03 -4.07
CA VAL A 3 -17.69 -20.70 -2.79
C VAL A 3 -16.42 -21.08 -2.05
N ARG A 4 -15.32 -21.22 -2.78
CA ARG A 4 -14.04 -21.62 -2.23
C ARG A 4 -12.89 -20.94 -2.97
N VAL A 5 -11.79 -20.73 -2.26
CA VAL A 5 -10.53 -20.30 -2.83
C VAL A 5 -9.37 -21.12 -2.25
N LEU A 6 -8.40 -21.45 -3.07
CA LEU A 6 -7.16 -22.11 -2.68
C LEU A 6 -6.01 -21.14 -2.91
N LEU A 7 -5.06 -21.10 -1.99
CA LEU A 7 -3.77 -20.43 -2.17
C LEU A 7 -2.67 -21.47 -2.00
N ARG A 8 -1.78 -21.58 -2.98
CA ARG A 8 -0.69 -22.55 -2.97
C ARG A 8 0.60 -21.94 -3.48
N GLY A 9 1.67 -22.13 -2.70
CA GLY A 9 3.03 -21.90 -3.14
C GLY A 9 3.62 -23.18 -3.72
N ASP A 10 4.24 -23.07 -4.88
CA ASP A 10 4.98 -24.14 -5.56
C ASP A 10 6.45 -23.68 -5.76
N SER A 11 7.29 -24.47 -6.44
CA SER A 11 8.71 -24.14 -6.65
C SER A 11 8.94 -22.84 -7.41
N ASP A 12 8.00 -22.48 -8.28
CA ASP A 12 8.18 -21.41 -9.26
C ASP A 12 7.37 -20.14 -8.92
N GLY A 13 6.61 -20.16 -7.82
CA GLY A 13 5.82 -19.01 -7.38
C GLY A 13 4.57 -19.40 -6.59
N TRP A 14 3.61 -18.49 -6.55
CA TRP A 14 2.35 -18.66 -5.85
C TRP A 14 1.17 -18.53 -6.79
N ARG A 15 0.15 -19.34 -6.57
CA ARG A 15 -1.10 -19.31 -7.34
C ARG A 15 -2.31 -19.33 -6.42
N SER A 16 -3.38 -18.70 -6.89
CA SER A 16 -4.72 -18.88 -6.32
C SER A 16 -5.63 -19.62 -7.29
N VAL A 17 -6.54 -20.43 -6.75
CA VAL A 17 -7.61 -21.07 -7.51
C VAL A 17 -8.93 -20.70 -6.87
N VAL A 18 -9.81 -20.04 -7.60
CA VAL A 18 -11.17 -19.76 -7.14
C VAL A 18 -12.11 -20.81 -7.73
N VAL A 19 -12.93 -21.41 -6.88
CA VAL A 19 -13.90 -22.44 -7.27
C VAL A 19 -15.30 -21.88 -7.06
N ASP A 20 -16.13 -21.95 -8.08
CA ASP A 20 -17.53 -21.54 -8.00
C ASP A 20 -18.48 -22.70 -7.61
N GLU A 21 -19.77 -22.38 -7.44
CA GLU A 21 -20.84 -23.34 -7.10
C GLU A 21 -20.98 -24.48 -8.10
N ASP A 22 -20.65 -24.25 -9.37
CA ASP A 22 -20.73 -25.25 -10.44
C ASP A 22 -19.46 -26.13 -10.49
N GLY A 23 -18.47 -25.83 -9.64
CA GLY A 23 -17.18 -26.52 -9.59
C GLY A 23 -16.20 -26.03 -10.66
N THR A 24 -16.48 -24.91 -11.32
CA THR A 24 -15.55 -24.30 -12.28
C THR A 24 -14.37 -23.69 -11.52
N GLU A 25 -13.16 -23.99 -11.99
CA GLU A 25 -11.92 -23.47 -11.43
C GLU A 25 -11.36 -22.33 -12.27
N GLU A 26 -11.04 -21.21 -11.61
CA GLU A 26 -10.31 -20.10 -12.20
C GLU A 26 -8.96 -19.94 -11.51
N HIS A 27 -7.89 -19.92 -12.31
CA HIS A 27 -6.53 -19.86 -11.82
C HIS A 27 -5.93 -18.47 -12.04
N ALA A 28 -5.25 -17.96 -11.02
CA ALA A 28 -4.45 -16.74 -11.12
C ALA A 28 -3.03 -16.99 -10.60
N ASP A 29 -2.04 -16.62 -11.41
CA ASP A 29 -0.65 -16.53 -10.98
C ASP A 29 -0.45 -15.23 -10.18
N LEU A 30 0.04 -15.36 -8.96
CA LEU A 30 0.29 -14.23 -8.07
C LEU A 30 1.74 -13.75 -8.15
N GLY A 31 2.61 -14.53 -8.78
CA GLY A 31 4.04 -14.32 -8.89
C GLY A 31 4.78 -14.44 -7.55
N GLY A 32 6.00 -13.89 -7.52
CA GLY A 32 6.85 -13.89 -6.34
C GLY A 32 7.79 -15.09 -6.24
N PRO A 33 8.68 -15.13 -5.23
CA PRO A 33 9.57 -16.25 -5.02
C PRO A 33 8.76 -17.49 -4.65
N GLY A 34 9.08 -18.63 -5.27
CA GLY A 34 8.53 -19.92 -4.90
C GLY A 34 8.92 -20.35 -3.49
N VAL A 35 8.40 -21.50 -3.06
CA VAL A 35 8.53 -21.94 -1.66
C VAL A 35 9.82 -22.71 -1.38
N VAL A 36 10.58 -23.05 -2.43
CA VAL A 36 11.81 -23.83 -2.32
C VAL A 36 12.99 -22.92 -2.06
N TRP A 37 13.76 -23.21 -1.02
CA TRP A 37 15.06 -22.58 -0.80
C TRP A 37 16.06 -23.04 -1.87
N SER A 38 16.62 -22.10 -2.64
CA SER A 38 17.55 -22.41 -3.73
C SER A 38 18.78 -21.51 -3.81
N ALA A 39 19.11 -20.78 -2.72
CA ALA A 39 20.25 -19.87 -2.71
C ALA A 39 21.49 -20.57 -2.13
N GLY A 40 22.21 -21.31 -3.00
CA GLY A 40 23.52 -21.91 -2.70
C GLY A 40 23.50 -23.44 -2.73
N GLY A 41 24.18 -24.05 -3.71
CA GLY A 41 24.36 -25.51 -3.79
C GLY A 41 23.07 -26.34 -3.81
N ARG A 42 23.20 -27.67 -3.89
CA ARG A 42 22.06 -28.60 -3.79
C ARG A 42 21.80 -29.05 -2.34
N ASP A 43 22.64 -28.59 -1.41
CA ASP A 43 22.76 -29.12 -0.04
C ASP A 43 22.77 -28.03 1.06
N ASP A 44 22.54 -26.74 0.73
CA ASP A 44 22.45 -25.73 1.78
C ASP A 44 21.14 -25.90 2.57
N PRO A 45 21.21 -26.08 3.90
CA PRO A 45 20.01 -26.27 4.70
C PRO A 45 19.13 -25.03 4.67
N GLU A 46 17.83 -25.23 4.73
CA GLU A 46 16.86 -24.15 4.83
C GLU A 46 17.18 -23.27 6.06
N PRO A 47 17.38 -21.95 5.87
CA PRO A 47 17.62 -21.05 6.99
C PRO A 47 16.39 -20.98 7.91
N ALA A 48 16.61 -20.88 9.22
CA ALA A 48 15.52 -20.79 10.21
C ALA A 48 14.55 -19.61 10.01
N TRP A 49 14.94 -18.59 9.23
CA TRP A 49 14.08 -17.45 8.90
C TRP A 49 13.20 -17.69 7.66
N TRP A 50 13.45 -18.74 6.88
CA TRP A 50 12.74 -19.01 5.61
C TRP A 50 11.26 -19.29 5.82
N ALA A 51 10.91 -20.22 6.73
CA ALA A 51 9.53 -20.50 7.08
C ALA A 51 8.74 -19.24 7.49
N ARG A 52 9.36 -18.35 8.29
CA ARG A 52 8.74 -17.05 8.66
C ARG A 52 8.50 -16.17 7.43
N ARG A 53 9.49 -16.09 6.53
CA ARG A 53 9.38 -15.32 5.28
C ARG A 53 8.27 -15.86 4.38
N LEU A 54 8.11 -17.18 4.29
CA LEU A 54 7.02 -17.82 3.57
C LEU A 54 5.66 -17.52 4.22
N ALA A 55 5.56 -17.58 5.54
CA ALA A 55 4.33 -17.25 6.27
C ALA A 55 3.93 -15.77 6.06
N GLU A 56 4.88 -14.85 6.10
CA GLU A 56 4.66 -13.43 5.78
C GLU A 56 4.17 -13.24 4.34
N THR A 57 4.77 -13.97 3.40
CA THR A 57 4.38 -13.95 1.98
C THR A 57 2.96 -14.49 1.79
N ALA A 58 2.66 -15.68 2.35
CA ALA A 58 1.33 -16.28 2.29
C ALA A 58 0.26 -15.39 2.92
N SER A 59 0.57 -14.75 4.06
CA SER A 59 -0.34 -13.78 4.70
C SER A 59 -0.65 -12.58 3.79
N ALA A 60 0.37 -12.00 3.18
CA ALA A 60 0.20 -10.88 2.25
C ALA A 60 -0.58 -11.29 0.98
N LEU A 61 -0.38 -12.51 0.49
CA LEU A 61 -1.10 -13.04 -0.67
C LEU A 61 -2.55 -13.37 -0.36
N ARG A 62 -2.87 -13.95 0.80
CA ARG A 62 -4.26 -14.17 1.24
C ARG A 62 -5.03 -12.87 1.29
N LEU A 63 -4.44 -11.83 1.90
CA LEU A 63 -5.05 -10.49 1.89
C LEU A 63 -5.31 -9.98 0.47
N ARG A 64 -4.35 -10.13 -0.46
CA ARG A 64 -4.52 -9.70 -1.86
C ARG A 64 -5.65 -10.47 -2.55
N VAL A 65 -5.76 -11.77 -2.29
CA VAL A 65 -6.84 -12.63 -2.81
C VAL A 65 -8.18 -12.21 -2.22
N ASP A 66 -8.25 -11.92 -0.92
CA ASP A 66 -9.47 -11.41 -0.26
C ASP A 66 -9.93 -10.10 -0.90
N GLU A 67 -9.02 -9.15 -1.10
CA GLU A 67 -9.30 -7.85 -1.72
C GLU A 67 -9.84 -8.02 -3.14
N ALA A 68 -9.18 -8.84 -3.97
CA ALA A 68 -9.57 -9.10 -5.35
C ALA A 68 -10.93 -9.81 -5.46
N LEU A 69 -11.16 -10.83 -4.64
CA LEU A 69 -12.46 -11.52 -4.58
C LEU A 69 -13.57 -10.58 -4.14
N THR A 70 -13.33 -9.79 -3.10
CA THR A 70 -14.31 -8.82 -2.61
C THR A 70 -14.69 -7.80 -3.69
N ASP A 71 -13.70 -7.28 -4.43
CA ASP A 71 -13.94 -6.27 -5.47
C ASP A 71 -14.68 -6.86 -6.67
N ARG A 72 -14.30 -8.08 -7.10
CA ARG A 72 -15.00 -8.80 -8.16
C ARG A 72 -16.45 -9.12 -7.78
N THR A 73 -16.66 -9.72 -6.60
CA THR A 73 -18.00 -10.07 -6.12
C THR A 73 -18.89 -8.83 -5.99
N PHE A 74 -18.33 -7.69 -5.57
CA PHE A 74 -19.09 -6.45 -5.54
C PHE A 74 -19.46 -5.95 -6.94
N ALA A 75 -18.51 -5.99 -7.89
CA ALA A 75 -18.77 -5.56 -9.26
C ALA A 75 -19.84 -6.41 -9.96
N GLU A 76 -19.88 -7.72 -9.67
CA GLU A 76 -20.80 -8.66 -10.29
C GLU A 76 -22.17 -8.73 -9.58
N LEU A 77 -22.18 -8.72 -8.25
CA LEU A 77 -23.36 -9.06 -7.44
C LEU A 77 -23.82 -7.95 -6.49
N GLY A 78 -23.04 -6.86 -6.33
CA GLY A 78 -23.34 -5.77 -5.40
C GLY A 78 -23.19 -6.13 -3.91
N VAL A 79 -22.59 -7.29 -3.60
CA VAL A 79 -22.29 -7.76 -2.24
C VAL A 79 -20.79 -8.02 -2.09
N GLU A 80 -20.30 -8.15 -0.86
CA GLU A 80 -18.89 -8.42 -0.62
C GLU A 80 -18.63 -9.90 -0.32
N ALA A 81 -17.51 -10.41 -0.82
CA ALA A 81 -16.98 -11.68 -0.37
C ALA A 81 -16.27 -11.54 0.98
N GLN A 82 -16.44 -12.54 1.84
CA GLN A 82 -15.67 -12.74 3.06
C GLN A 82 -15.06 -14.14 3.00
N VAL A 83 -13.73 -14.21 3.11
CA VAL A 83 -12.99 -15.47 3.08
C VAL A 83 -12.58 -15.86 4.49
N THR A 84 -12.91 -17.09 4.88
CA THR A 84 -12.39 -17.70 6.11
C THR A 84 -11.32 -18.71 5.73
N TRP A 85 -10.06 -18.42 6.09
CA TRP A 85 -8.90 -19.22 5.70
C TRP A 85 -8.56 -20.31 6.72
N PHE A 86 -8.20 -21.48 6.19
CA PHE A 86 -7.76 -22.67 6.91
C PHE A 86 -6.41 -23.13 6.37
N ALA A 87 -5.47 -23.43 7.25
CA ALA A 87 -4.19 -23.99 6.85
C ALA A 87 -4.40 -25.45 6.42
N VAL A 88 -3.92 -25.80 5.22
CA VAL A 88 -3.88 -27.19 4.73
C VAL A 88 -2.48 -27.75 4.92
N ASP A 89 -1.47 -26.96 4.57
CA ASP A 89 -0.04 -27.25 4.78
C ASP A 89 0.70 -25.93 5.07
N GLU A 90 0.95 -25.62 6.34
CA GLU A 90 1.55 -24.34 6.71
C GLU A 90 3.06 -24.35 6.45
N PRO A 91 3.65 -23.29 5.85
CA PRO A 91 3.05 -22.01 5.45
C PRO A 91 2.55 -21.92 4.00
N VAL A 92 2.60 -23.01 3.22
CA VAL A 92 2.58 -22.99 1.75
C VAL A 92 1.21 -23.24 1.11
N ALA A 93 0.25 -23.86 1.81
CA ALA A 93 -1.06 -24.18 1.26
C ALA A 93 -2.21 -23.84 2.22
N TRP A 94 -3.20 -23.14 1.68
CA TRP A 94 -4.37 -22.65 2.41
C TRP A 94 -5.64 -22.86 1.59
N GLU A 95 -6.74 -23.18 2.27
CA GLU A 95 -8.09 -23.24 1.70
C GLU A 95 -8.96 -22.20 2.39
N GLY A 96 -9.74 -21.46 1.60
CA GLY A 96 -10.61 -20.39 2.05
C GLY A 96 -12.05 -20.70 1.69
N LEU A 97 -12.94 -20.68 2.67
CA LEU A 97 -14.38 -20.75 2.43
C LEU A 97 -14.92 -19.34 2.20
N VAL A 98 -15.62 -19.14 1.08
CA VAL A 98 -16.15 -17.84 0.65
C VAL A 98 -17.61 -17.72 1.06
N THR A 99 -17.93 -16.65 1.77
CA THR A 99 -19.29 -16.27 2.16
C THR A 99 -19.59 -14.87 1.65
N LEU A 100 -20.88 -14.55 1.53
CA LEU A 100 -21.32 -13.21 1.14
C LEU A 100 -21.73 -12.40 2.37
N ARG A 101 -21.45 -11.10 2.33
CA ARG A 101 -21.90 -10.13 3.32
C ARG A 101 -22.39 -8.84 2.66
N GLU A 102 -23.09 -8.03 3.44
CA GLU A 102 -23.48 -6.69 3.01
C GLU A 102 -22.24 -5.86 2.63
N PRO A 103 -22.33 -5.03 1.57
CA PRO A 103 -21.22 -4.20 1.15
C PRO A 103 -20.90 -3.13 2.19
N ASP A 104 -19.62 -2.79 2.32
CA ASP A 104 -19.19 -1.71 3.19
C ASP A 104 -19.84 -0.38 2.73
N PRO A 105 -20.45 0.41 3.64
CA PRO A 105 -21.02 1.71 3.28
C PRO A 105 -20.06 2.63 2.53
N ALA A 106 -18.76 2.55 2.76
CA ALA A 106 -17.74 3.34 2.07
C ALA A 106 -17.56 2.97 0.59
N ARG A 107 -18.20 1.90 0.09
CA ARG A 107 -18.32 1.65 -1.35
C ARG A 107 -19.23 2.65 -2.06
N PHE A 108 -20.15 3.26 -1.32
CA PHE A 108 -21.12 4.19 -1.87
C PHE A 108 -20.67 5.64 -1.65
N PRO A 109 -20.58 6.45 -2.72
CA PRO A 109 -20.15 7.84 -2.61
C PRO A 109 -20.94 8.62 -1.55
N GLY A 110 -20.21 9.36 -0.70
CA GLY A 110 -20.80 10.26 0.30
C GLY A 110 -21.31 9.60 1.59
N ARG A 111 -21.31 8.26 1.70
CA ARG A 111 -21.75 7.57 2.93
C ARG A 111 -20.69 7.59 4.03
N VAL A 112 -19.42 7.53 3.66
CA VAL A 112 -18.29 7.59 4.59
C VAL A 112 -17.30 8.65 4.10
N PRO A 113 -16.89 9.60 4.94
CA PRO A 113 -15.88 10.58 4.54
C PRO A 113 -14.52 9.91 4.35
N PRO A 114 -13.78 10.23 3.28
CA PRO A 114 -12.43 9.71 3.09
C PRO A 114 -11.46 10.28 4.12
N PHE A 115 -10.35 9.58 4.33
CA PHE A 115 -9.22 10.10 5.09
C PHE A 115 -8.30 10.85 4.13
N VAL A 116 -8.37 12.18 4.16
CA VAL A 116 -7.65 13.05 3.24
C VAL A 116 -6.32 13.49 3.83
N VAL A 117 -5.23 13.22 3.11
CA VAL A 117 -3.89 13.75 3.37
C VAL A 117 -3.59 14.82 2.32
N THR A 118 -3.56 16.08 2.73
CA THR A 118 -3.25 17.20 1.83
C THR A 118 -1.77 17.54 1.92
N LEU A 119 -1.02 17.24 0.86
CA LEU A 119 0.39 17.54 0.74
C LEU A 119 0.60 19.05 0.55
N GLN A 120 1.61 19.59 1.24
CA GLN A 120 2.02 20.99 1.16
C GLN A 120 3.52 21.05 0.87
N PRO A 121 3.92 21.15 -0.42
CA PRO A 121 5.31 21.22 -0.84
C PRO A 121 6.14 22.21 -0.03
N GLY A 122 7.33 21.77 0.40
CA GLY A 122 8.23 22.53 1.27
C GLY A 122 7.78 22.71 2.72
N ARG A 123 6.60 22.21 3.11
CA ARG A 123 6.08 22.32 4.49
C ARG A 123 5.82 20.98 5.15
N GLY A 124 5.13 20.05 4.49
CA GLY A 124 4.70 18.77 5.05
C GLY A 124 3.31 18.37 4.56
N ALA A 125 2.42 17.91 5.45
CA ALA A 125 1.05 17.53 5.11
C ALA A 125 0.03 17.90 6.19
N LEU A 126 -1.20 18.18 5.75
CA LEU A 126 -2.38 18.32 6.60
C LEU A 126 -3.17 17.02 6.61
N LEU A 127 -3.46 16.51 7.79
CA LEU A 127 -4.35 15.38 8.05
C LEU A 127 -5.66 15.91 8.64
N PRO A 128 -6.73 15.09 8.74
CA PRO A 128 -8.02 15.54 9.25
C PRO A 128 -7.96 16.20 10.64
N ASP A 129 -7.13 15.67 11.54
CA ASP A 129 -7.03 16.14 12.94
C ASP A 129 -5.59 16.53 13.34
N ALA A 130 -4.66 16.61 12.38
CA ALA A 130 -3.25 16.84 12.67
C ALA A 130 -2.53 17.58 11.54
N THR A 131 -1.42 18.22 11.88
CA THR A 131 -0.50 18.83 10.91
C THR A 131 0.86 18.17 11.07
N LEU A 132 1.36 17.55 10.00
CA LEU A 132 2.68 16.92 9.95
C LEU A 132 3.63 17.82 9.15
N LEU A 133 4.34 18.70 9.83
CA LEU A 133 5.37 19.54 9.21
C LEU A 133 6.70 18.78 9.12
N PHE A 134 7.59 19.14 8.19
CA PHE A 134 8.96 18.63 8.19
C PHE A 134 9.77 19.04 9.44
N THR A 135 9.32 20.08 10.16
CA THR A 135 9.88 20.45 11.46
C THR A 135 9.40 19.56 12.62
N THR A 136 8.41 18.69 12.39
CA THR A 136 7.84 17.79 13.41
C THR A 136 8.88 16.77 13.85
N THR A 137 9.03 16.60 15.16
CA THR A 137 9.97 15.62 15.71
C THR A 137 9.51 14.20 15.42
N ALA A 138 10.44 13.25 15.38
CA ALA A 138 10.10 11.84 15.20
C ALA A 138 9.10 11.35 16.26
N GLN A 139 9.26 11.76 17.52
CA GLN A 139 8.34 11.39 18.61
C GLN A 139 6.90 11.83 18.33
N ASP A 140 6.70 13.09 17.92
CA ASP A 140 5.38 13.64 17.62
C ASP A 140 4.79 13.02 16.34
N ALA A 141 5.64 12.73 15.35
CA ALA A 141 5.25 12.03 14.13
C ALA A 141 4.70 10.63 14.44
N TRP A 142 5.37 9.88 15.33
CA TRP A 142 4.92 8.55 15.75
C TRP A 142 3.64 8.61 16.57
N ALA A 143 3.50 9.58 17.48
CA ALA A 143 2.26 9.80 18.22
C ALA A 143 1.09 10.11 17.26
N THR A 144 1.34 10.90 16.22
CA THR A 144 0.34 11.20 15.19
C THR A 144 -0.08 9.95 14.42
N LEU A 145 0.86 9.10 13.98
CA LEU A 145 0.50 7.84 13.31
C LEU A 145 -0.32 6.91 14.21
N THR A 146 -0.04 6.87 15.52
CA THR A 146 -0.86 6.11 16.47
C THR A 146 -2.29 6.65 16.53
N ALA A 147 -2.47 7.98 16.60
CA ALA A 147 -3.79 8.59 16.57
C ALA A 147 -4.54 8.32 15.25
N VAL A 148 -3.83 8.29 14.11
CA VAL A 148 -4.40 7.88 12.82
C VAL A 148 -4.87 6.43 12.86
N ALA A 149 -4.08 5.52 13.45
CA ALA A 149 -4.44 4.12 13.59
C ALA A 149 -5.73 3.94 14.40
N GLU A 150 -5.83 4.64 15.53
CA GLU A 150 -7.00 4.63 16.41
C GLU A 150 -8.24 5.14 15.66
N ARG A 151 -8.13 6.28 14.97
CA ARG A 151 -9.22 6.87 14.18
C ARG A 151 -9.69 5.93 13.07
N CYS A 152 -8.76 5.30 12.37
CA CYS A 152 -9.07 4.40 11.26
C CYS A 152 -9.45 2.99 11.72
N ARG A 153 -9.41 2.71 13.03
CA ARG A 153 -9.65 1.38 13.63
C ARG A 153 -8.74 0.31 13.02
N THR A 154 -7.49 0.66 12.78
CA THR A 154 -6.47 -0.23 12.24
C THR A 154 -5.43 -0.58 13.31
N PRO A 155 -4.62 -1.64 13.10
CA PRO A 155 -3.51 -1.94 13.99
C PRO A 155 -2.54 -0.76 14.15
N ALA A 156 -1.79 -0.78 15.25
CA ALA A 156 -0.78 0.22 15.56
C ALA A 156 0.29 0.34 14.45
N PRO A 157 0.97 1.51 14.33
CA PRO A 157 1.96 1.73 13.28
C PRO A 157 3.09 0.71 13.32
N VAL A 158 3.42 0.16 12.16
CA VAL A 158 4.43 -0.90 12.01
C VAL A 158 5.76 -0.27 11.60
N PRO A 159 6.87 -0.55 12.32
CA PRO A 159 8.19 -0.09 11.90
C PRO A 159 8.68 -0.88 10.68
N SER A 160 9.39 -0.19 9.78
CA SER A 160 10.09 -0.80 8.66
C SER A 160 11.49 -0.24 8.54
N PHE A 161 12.40 -1.04 8.00
CA PHE A 161 13.73 -0.57 7.64
C PHE A 161 13.70 -0.09 6.19
N VAL A 162 13.97 1.21 5.99
CA VAL A 162 14.14 1.81 4.66
C VAL A 162 15.50 2.48 4.62
N CYS A 163 16.35 2.04 3.70
CA CYS A 163 17.71 2.56 3.57
C CYS A 163 17.70 4.09 3.36
N GLY A 164 18.57 4.80 4.09
CA GLY A 164 18.69 6.25 4.01
C GLY A 164 17.83 7.05 5.00
N TRP A 165 17.01 6.36 5.81
CA TRP A 165 16.20 6.93 6.87
C TRP A 165 16.62 6.39 8.25
N ASP A 166 16.47 7.20 9.29
CA ASP A 166 16.75 6.79 10.67
C ASP A 166 15.57 6.02 11.28
N GLY A 167 14.35 6.31 10.81
CA GLY A 167 13.14 5.58 11.18
C GLY A 167 12.09 5.65 10.09
N THR A 168 11.37 4.55 9.89
CA THR A 168 10.16 4.52 9.05
C THR A 168 9.08 3.76 9.78
N ARG A 169 7.86 4.30 9.79
CA ARG A 169 6.66 3.60 10.26
C ARG A 169 5.50 3.85 9.32
N SER A 170 4.63 2.85 9.20
CA SER A 170 3.42 2.94 8.40
C SER A 170 2.18 2.54 9.18
N VAL A 171 1.05 3.14 8.83
CA VAL A 171 -0.28 2.79 9.35
C VAL A 171 -1.21 2.51 8.18
N ARG A 172 -2.14 1.58 8.36
CA ARG A 172 -3.19 1.29 7.38
C ARG A 172 -4.29 2.37 7.45
N VAL A 173 -4.83 2.74 6.30
CA VAL A 173 -6.00 3.61 6.18
C VAL A 173 -6.91 3.00 5.12
N GLY A 174 -7.98 2.33 5.54
CA GLY A 174 -8.77 1.48 4.64
C GLY A 174 -7.89 0.38 4.04
N ARG A 175 -7.79 0.34 2.71
CA ARG A 175 -6.86 -0.54 1.97
C ARG A 175 -5.59 0.18 1.50
N GLY A 176 -5.43 1.46 1.81
CA GLY A 176 -4.19 2.21 1.62
C GLY A 176 -3.27 2.15 2.83
N SER A 177 -2.10 2.76 2.70
CA SER A 177 -1.16 2.98 3.81
C SER A 177 -0.62 4.40 3.81
N LEU A 178 -0.41 4.95 5.01
CA LEU A 178 0.29 6.20 5.25
C LEU A 178 1.57 5.90 6.00
N SER A 179 2.70 6.31 5.43
CA SER A 179 4.04 6.08 5.96
C SER A 179 4.74 7.41 6.22
N LEU A 180 5.49 7.47 7.33
CA LEU A 180 6.40 8.58 7.62
C LEU A 180 7.82 8.02 7.74
N SER A 181 8.76 8.70 7.12
CA SER A 181 10.19 8.44 7.29
C SER A 181 10.87 9.65 7.91
N THR A 182 11.78 9.40 8.84
CA THR A 182 12.46 10.41 9.63
C THR A 182 13.96 10.39 9.40
N LYS A 183 14.59 11.55 9.57
CA LYS A 183 16.02 11.73 9.44
C LYS A 183 16.54 12.69 10.49
N ARG A 184 17.73 12.41 11.02
CA ARG A 184 18.46 13.25 11.94
C ARG A 184 19.12 14.39 11.18
N GLY A 185 18.75 15.61 11.57
CA GLY A 185 19.36 16.82 11.06
C GLY A 185 20.78 17.05 11.61
N HIS A 186 21.44 18.08 11.10
CA HIS A 186 22.75 18.52 11.60
C HIS A 186 22.73 18.96 13.07
N ASP A 187 21.58 19.38 13.56
CA ASP A 187 21.35 19.74 14.97
C ASP A 187 21.13 18.52 15.88
N GLY A 188 21.24 17.30 15.33
CA GLY A 188 21.08 16.05 16.07
C GLY A 188 19.63 15.67 16.35
N VAL A 189 18.66 16.50 15.97
CA VAL A 189 17.24 16.23 16.18
C VAL A 189 16.67 15.47 14.98
N GLU A 190 15.98 14.37 15.27
CA GLU A 190 15.32 13.54 14.26
C GLU A 190 13.92 14.08 13.95
N ARG A 191 13.65 14.34 12.67
CA ARG A 191 12.42 14.95 12.18
C ARG A 191 11.89 14.22 10.95
N ILE A 192 10.64 14.51 10.58
CA ILE A 192 10.05 13.99 9.34
C ILE A 192 10.87 14.46 8.15
N GLY A 193 11.26 13.52 7.29
CA GLY A 193 11.89 13.82 6.01
C GLY A 193 11.10 13.34 4.80
N GLU A 194 10.15 12.42 4.98
CA GLU A 194 9.24 11.97 3.94
C GLU A 194 7.87 11.62 4.51
N ILE A 195 6.83 12.00 3.77
CA ILE A 195 5.44 11.60 3.98
C ILE A 195 5.01 10.86 2.72
N HIS A 196 4.64 9.60 2.84
CA HIS A 196 4.28 8.74 1.71
C HIS A 196 2.91 8.12 1.93
N GLY A 197 1.99 8.36 1.00
CA GLY A 197 0.70 7.68 0.97
C GLY A 197 0.63 6.75 -0.23
N GLU A 198 0.18 5.52 -0.01
CA GLU A 198 -0.03 4.53 -1.08
C GLU A 198 -1.44 3.95 -1.01
N ARG A 199 -2.00 3.66 -2.17
CA ARG A 199 -3.29 2.99 -2.31
C ARG A 199 -3.25 2.18 -3.60
N ARG A 200 -3.46 0.87 -3.45
CA ARG A 200 -3.56 -0.02 -4.62
C ARG A 200 -4.82 0.29 -5.43
N HIS A 201 -4.82 -0.12 -6.68
CA HIS A 201 -6.01 -0.07 -7.52
C HIS A 201 -7.15 -0.89 -6.89
N GLY A 202 -8.40 -0.51 -7.20
CA GLY A 202 -9.60 -1.12 -6.68
C GLY A 202 -10.29 -0.24 -5.62
N TRP A 203 -11.18 -0.84 -4.83
CA TRP A 203 -11.87 -0.10 -3.79
C TRP A 203 -10.89 0.29 -2.66
N GLY A 204 -10.86 1.57 -2.28
CA GLY A 204 -9.88 2.10 -1.32
C GLY A 204 -10.10 1.74 0.16
N GLY A 205 -11.16 1.00 0.49
CA GLY A 205 -11.49 0.60 1.85
C GLY A 205 -12.22 1.68 2.66
N ASN A 206 -12.43 1.41 3.95
CA ASN A 206 -13.14 2.29 4.88
C ASN A 206 -12.22 2.72 6.06
N PRO A 207 -11.91 4.02 6.20
CA PRO A 207 -12.14 5.08 5.23
C PRO A 207 -11.18 4.95 4.03
N GLU A 208 -11.58 5.50 2.88
CA GLU A 208 -10.70 5.56 1.72
C GLU A 208 -9.58 6.58 1.96
N LEU A 209 -8.31 6.17 1.83
CA LEU A 209 -7.17 7.08 1.82
C LEU A 209 -7.15 7.90 0.53
N ARG A 210 -7.06 9.23 0.65
CA ARG A 210 -6.91 10.15 -0.49
C ARG A 210 -5.70 11.05 -0.28
N VAL A 211 -4.79 11.10 -1.25
CA VAL A 211 -3.59 11.93 -1.17
C VAL A 211 -3.75 13.08 -2.14
N ARG A 212 -3.86 14.30 -1.60
CA ARG A 212 -4.19 15.49 -2.37
C ARG A 212 -3.05 16.47 -2.47
N LEU A 213 -2.96 17.15 -3.60
CA LEU A 213 -2.17 18.35 -3.79
C LEU A 213 -3.01 19.36 -4.57
N ASP A 214 -3.14 20.58 -4.04
CA ASP A 214 -3.93 21.66 -4.66
C ASP A 214 -5.35 21.25 -5.08
N GLY A 215 -5.99 20.41 -4.27
CA GLY A 215 -7.34 19.90 -4.50
C GLY A 215 -7.44 18.67 -5.40
N ILE A 216 -6.35 18.30 -6.08
CA ILE A 216 -6.27 17.14 -6.98
C ILE A 216 -6.00 15.88 -6.16
N ASP A 217 -6.77 14.82 -6.38
CA ASP A 217 -6.53 13.51 -5.76
C ASP A 217 -5.53 12.70 -6.59
N LEU A 218 -4.27 12.69 -6.16
CA LEU A 218 -3.15 12.16 -6.93
C LEU A 218 -3.27 10.65 -7.21
N LEU A 219 -4.08 9.93 -6.43
CA LEU A 219 -4.26 8.47 -6.54
C LEU A 219 -5.59 8.08 -7.21
N ASP A 220 -6.43 9.05 -7.57
CA ASP A 220 -7.74 8.82 -8.20
C ASP A 220 -7.79 9.39 -9.63
N GLU A 221 -7.04 10.45 -9.89
CA GLU A 221 -6.94 11.03 -11.23
C GLU A 221 -6.07 10.17 -12.17
N PRO A 222 -6.37 10.14 -13.48
CA PRO A 222 -5.52 9.46 -14.46
C PRO A 222 -4.08 10.00 -14.40
N ALA A 223 -3.10 9.10 -14.31
CA ALA A 223 -1.69 9.48 -14.13
C ALA A 223 -1.20 10.42 -15.25
N ARG A 224 -1.66 10.20 -16.48
CA ARG A 224 -1.35 11.06 -17.63
C ARG A 224 -1.85 12.50 -17.43
N ASP A 225 -3.05 12.67 -16.90
CA ASP A 225 -3.68 13.98 -16.74
C ASP A 225 -3.01 14.75 -15.62
N VAL A 226 -2.69 14.08 -14.51
CA VAL A 226 -1.88 14.65 -13.41
C VAL A 226 -0.52 15.13 -13.92
N VAL A 227 0.19 14.31 -14.72
CA VAL A 227 1.50 14.69 -15.27
C VAL A 227 1.38 15.85 -16.26
N THR A 228 0.35 15.83 -17.11
CA THR A 228 0.09 16.91 -18.07
C THR A 228 -0.17 18.22 -17.33
N LEU A 229 -1.05 18.19 -16.33
CA LEU A 229 -1.39 19.33 -15.51
C LEU A 229 -0.16 19.96 -14.85
N PHE A 230 0.73 19.16 -14.23
CA PHE A 230 1.94 19.72 -13.63
C PHE A 230 2.88 20.36 -14.65
N ARG A 231 3.01 19.78 -15.85
CA ARG A 231 3.81 20.37 -16.93
C ARG A 231 3.21 21.69 -17.42
N ASP A 232 1.89 21.74 -17.55
CA ASP A 232 1.16 22.95 -17.97
C ASP A 232 1.26 24.07 -16.92
N LEU A 233 1.35 23.71 -15.64
CA LEU A 233 1.65 24.63 -14.53
C LEU A 233 3.14 25.04 -14.46
N GLY A 234 3.97 24.56 -15.39
CA GLY A 234 5.39 24.93 -15.51
C GLY A 234 6.35 24.12 -14.63
N HIS A 235 5.90 23.01 -14.03
CA HIS A 235 6.77 22.13 -13.28
C HIS A 235 7.56 21.19 -14.19
N GLU A 236 8.85 21.03 -13.89
CA GLU A 236 9.66 19.96 -14.45
C GLU A 236 9.20 18.60 -13.89
N VAL A 237 8.87 17.66 -14.77
CA VAL A 237 8.54 16.27 -14.42
C VAL A 237 9.58 15.33 -15.02
N VAL A 238 10.43 14.77 -14.16
CA VAL A 238 11.53 13.87 -14.52
C VAL A 238 11.12 12.43 -14.25
N VAL A 239 11.35 11.52 -15.20
CA VAL A 239 11.13 10.08 -14.97
C VAL A 239 12.44 9.43 -14.52
N ARG A 240 12.47 8.78 -13.35
CA ARG A 240 13.63 8.07 -12.81
C ARG A 240 13.24 6.66 -12.36
N SER A 241 13.80 5.64 -13.01
CA SER A 241 13.49 4.24 -12.70
C SER A 241 11.98 3.94 -12.69
N GLY A 242 11.24 4.54 -13.63
CA GLY A 242 9.78 4.43 -13.71
C GLY A 242 9.00 5.40 -12.81
N LEU A 243 9.62 6.06 -11.84
CA LEU A 243 8.96 7.03 -10.95
C LEU A 243 8.89 8.41 -11.60
N HIS A 244 7.80 9.14 -11.35
CA HIS A 244 7.67 10.54 -11.79
C HIS A 244 8.07 11.48 -10.65
N VAL A 245 9.13 12.26 -10.85
CA VAL A 245 9.70 13.15 -9.85
C VAL A 245 9.46 14.59 -10.27
N LEU A 246 8.98 15.42 -9.34
CA LEU A 246 8.80 16.85 -9.49
C LEU A 246 9.73 17.56 -8.50
N PRO A 247 11.00 17.81 -8.86
CA PRO A 247 12.04 18.20 -7.92
C PRO A 247 11.72 19.50 -7.18
N ALA A 248 11.17 20.49 -7.89
CA ALA A 248 10.80 21.78 -7.31
C ALA A 248 9.73 21.67 -6.21
N LEU A 249 8.91 20.62 -6.24
CA LEU A 249 7.87 20.35 -5.24
C LEU A 249 8.33 19.35 -4.17
N GLY A 250 9.48 18.70 -4.34
CA GLY A 250 9.88 17.56 -3.50
C GLY A 250 8.92 16.37 -3.61
N LEU A 251 8.16 16.27 -4.72
CA LEU A 251 7.11 15.27 -4.92
C LEU A 251 7.60 14.11 -5.80
N THR A 252 7.29 12.88 -5.41
CA THR A 252 7.49 11.67 -6.21
C THR A 252 6.17 10.92 -6.34
N LEU A 253 5.79 10.55 -7.56
CA LEU A 253 4.59 9.78 -7.88
C LEU A 253 4.99 8.39 -8.36
N TYR A 254 4.32 7.38 -7.80
CA TYR A 254 4.63 5.97 -7.99
C TYR A 254 3.58 5.37 -8.93
N PRO A 255 3.94 4.97 -10.15
CA PRO A 255 2.99 4.34 -11.06
C PRO A 255 2.55 2.98 -10.53
N CYS A 256 1.35 2.56 -10.89
CA CYS A 256 0.94 1.16 -10.75
C CYS A 256 1.55 0.33 -11.89
N ALA A 257 1.86 -0.94 -11.64
CA ALA A 257 2.21 -1.88 -12.71
C ALA A 257 0.90 -2.34 -13.41
N GLY A 258 0.76 -2.06 -14.71
CA GLY A 258 -0.46 -2.31 -15.50
C GLY A 258 -0.82 -1.10 -16.37
N GLU A 259 -1.47 -1.31 -17.51
CA GLU A 259 -1.73 -0.25 -18.49
C GLU A 259 -2.71 0.82 -17.96
N GLY A 260 -2.32 2.10 -18.02
CA GLY A 260 -3.24 3.24 -18.18
C GLY A 260 -3.81 3.95 -16.93
N GLU A 261 -3.86 3.33 -15.76
CA GLU A 261 -4.84 3.78 -14.75
C GLU A 261 -4.18 4.19 -13.41
N ARG A 262 -3.90 5.49 -13.25
CA ARG A 262 -3.61 6.17 -11.96
C ARG A 262 -2.26 5.84 -11.29
N PHE A 263 -1.88 6.67 -10.31
CA PHE A 263 -0.73 6.42 -9.45
C PHE A 263 -1.13 5.52 -8.26
N ALA A 264 -0.23 4.63 -7.87
CA ALA A 264 -0.38 3.77 -6.69
C ALA A 264 0.14 4.42 -5.40
N GLY A 265 0.92 5.49 -5.52
CA GLY A 265 1.43 6.22 -4.36
C GLY A 265 1.98 7.59 -4.69
N ALA A 266 2.12 8.42 -3.67
CA ALA A 266 2.70 9.75 -3.73
C ALA A 266 3.50 10.03 -2.46
N ALA A 267 4.74 10.48 -2.62
CA ALA A 267 5.64 10.85 -1.53
C ALA A 267 6.05 12.31 -1.62
N LEU A 268 5.95 13.03 -0.51
CA LEU A 268 6.47 14.38 -0.34
C LEU A 268 7.70 14.34 0.56
N ARG A 269 8.81 14.91 0.08
CA ARG A 269 10.09 14.96 0.80
C ARG A 269 10.48 16.37 1.20
N ASP A 270 11.21 16.47 2.30
CA ASP A 270 11.84 17.74 2.69
C ASP A 270 12.92 18.12 1.65
N PRO A 271 12.78 19.25 0.94
CA PRO A 271 13.77 19.69 -0.04
C PRO A 271 15.16 19.92 0.57
N LEU A 272 15.24 20.27 1.86
CA LEU A 272 16.51 20.57 2.54
C LEU A 272 17.34 19.32 2.81
N LEU A 273 16.72 18.15 2.96
CA LEU A 273 17.42 16.87 3.19
C LEU A 273 18.15 16.34 1.95
N PHE A 274 17.80 16.84 0.75
CA PHE A 274 18.33 16.36 -0.53
C PHE A 274 18.97 17.46 -1.39
N SER A 275 19.12 18.67 -0.84
CA SER A 275 19.84 19.78 -1.47
C SER A 275 21.36 19.56 -1.56
N GLY A 276 21.89 18.50 -0.92
CA GLY A 276 23.33 18.21 -0.84
C GLY A 276 23.89 17.23 -1.88
N CYS A 277 23.10 16.74 -2.83
CA CYS A 277 23.59 15.93 -3.95
C CYS A 277 23.51 16.75 -5.26
N ARG A 278 24.49 17.63 -5.45
CA ARG A 278 24.85 18.18 -6.76
C ARG A 278 26.26 17.76 -7.11
#